data_AF-A0A1M7MNC0-F1
#
_entry.id   AF-A0A1M7MNC0-F1
#
_cell.length_a   1.000
_cell.length_b   1.000
_cell.length_c   1.000
_cell.angle_alpha   90.00
_cell.angle_beta   90.00
_cell.angle_gamma   90.00
#
_symmetry.space_group_name_H-M   'P 1'
#
loop_
_entity.id
_entity.type
_entity.pdbx_description
1 polymer ?
#
loop_
_entity_poly.entity_id
_entity_poly.type
_entity_poly.pdbx_seq_one_letter_code
_entity_poly.pdbx_strand_id
1 'polypeptide(L)'
;MSSMIENIDFNSQDLKQLIYFLRNDLSNREFEKCLYNSIEINDIIGNELYLKAISTNFKQKNEVENLKDIIREFFLKILCSCQLEPSRKVSLMGRKPAYLEQVERCVNGKFWLHRFRCNSCGDKWLMAAEEIIYDTWIIERESELIPDIFLTYQDLMEFNKSTGIQIRYENPYISMEIPSAIQILKEEDKSISNERLSNIIGVDIDVINHYTDNNIDIFK
;
A
#
# COMPACT_ATOMS: atom_id res chain seq x y z
N MET A 1 -31.14 16.00 4.60
CA MET A 1 -29.81 15.37 4.70
C MET A 1 -29.59 14.65 6.03
N SER A 2 -30.00 15.19 7.19
CA SER A 2 -29.81 14.52 8.50
C SER A 2 -30.55 13.17 8.65
N SER A 3 -31.65 12.95 7.94
CA SER A 3 -32.45 11.71 8.03
C SER A 3 -32.01 10.57 7.10
N MET A 4 -31.01 10.78 6.22
CA MET A 4 -30.52 9.74 5.30
C MET A 4 -29.34 8.95 5.89
N ILE A 5 -28.60 9.52 6.84
CA ILE A 5 -27.38 8.92 7.40
C ILE A 5 -27.70 7.81 8.42
N GLU A 6 -28.87 7.87 9.07
CA GLU A 6 -29.22 6.98 10.19
C GLU A 6 -29.52 5.53 9.77
N ASN A 7 -29.64 5.23 8.47
CA ASN A 7 -30.03 3.91 7.95
C ASN A 7 -29.00 3.26 7.01
N ILE A 8 -27.76 3.75 6.94
CA ILE A 8 -26.74 3.12 6.10
C ILE A 8 -26.31 1.80 6.75
N ASP A 9 -26.62 0.68 6.11
CA ASP A 9 -26.06 -0.62 6.49
C ASP A 9 -24.59 -0.69 6.05
N PHE A 10 -23.68 -0.51 7.01
CA PHE A 10 -22.25 -0.58 6.76
C PHE A 10 -21.75 -1.98 6.35
N ASN A 11 -22.59 -3.01 6.47
CA ASN A 11 -22.27 -4.35 6.02
C ASN A 11 -22.71 -4.64 4.58
N SER A 12 -23.47 -3.75 3.95
CA SER A 12 -24.01 -3.97 2.61
C SER A 12 -22.90 -4.16 1.59
N GLN A 13 -23.12 -5.09 0.66
CA GLN A 13 -22.15 -5.37 -0.40
C GLN A 13 -22.00 -4.16 -1.33
N ASP A 14 -23.10 -3.43 -1.55
CA ASP A 14 -23.15 -2.25 -2.41
C ASP A 14 -22.35 -1.07 -1.84
N LEU A 15 -22.41 -0.84 -0.51
CA LEU A 15 -21.56 0.14 0.14
C LEU A 15 -20.08 -0.23 0.02
N LYS A 16 -19.74 -1.51 0.23
CA LYS A 16 -18.35 -1.98 0.11
C LYS A 16 -17.81 -1.74 -1.30
N GLN A 17 -18.58 -2.07 -2.33
CA GLN A 17 -18.18 -1.83 -3.73
C GLN A 17 -17.96 -0.34 -4.01
N LEU A 18 -18.84 0.52 -3.48
CA LEU A 18 -18.71 1.96 -3.61
C LEU A 18 -17.43 2.46 -2.92
N ILE A 19 -17.16 2.00 -1.69
CA ILE A 19 -15.93 2.34 -0.97
C ILE A 19 -14.70 1.84 -1.75
N TYR A 20 -14.70 0.61 -2.26
CA TYR A 20 -13.59 0.08 -3.07
C TYR A 20 -13.34 0.91 -4.33
N PHE A 21 -14.41 1.37 -4.99
CA PHE A 21 -14.28 2.28 -6.12
C PHE A 21 -13.65 3.63 -5.73
N LEU A 22 -14.06 4.22 -4.60
CA LEU A 22 -13.48 5.47 -4.11
C LEU A 22 -12.00 5.32 -3.70
N ARG A 23 -11.61 4.13 -3.24
CA ARG A 23 -10.24 3.76 -2.88
C ARG A 23 -9.34 3.44 -4.07
N ASN A 24 -9.90 3.28 -5.27
CA ASN A 24 -9.23 2.69 -6.44
C ASN A 24 -8.90 1.19 -6.29
N ASP A 25 -9.54 0.50 -5.36
CA ASP A 25 -9.41 -0.96 -5.20
C ASP A 25 -10.32 -1.72 -6.19
N LEU A 26 -11.20 -1.01 -6.90
CA LEU A 26 -12.11 -1.55 -7.92
C LEU A 26 -11.97 -0.76 -9.23
N SER A 27 -11.88 -1.45 -10.37
CA SER A 27 -11.73 -0.76 -11.66
C SER A 27 -13.01 -0.02 -12.06
N ASN A 28 -12.86 1.03 -12.87
CA ASN A 28 -14.01 1.81 -13.35
C ASN A 28 -15.06 0.93 -14.05
N ARG A 29 -14.61 -0.05 -14.84
CA ARG A 29 -15.48 -0.98 -15.57
C ARG A 29 -16.22 -1.93 -14.64
N GLU A 30 -15.58 -2.40 -13.58
CA GLU A 30 -16.23 -3.25 -12.59
C GLU A 30 -17.25 -2.47 -11.78
N PHE A 31 -16.89 -1.26 -11.33
CA PHE A 31 -17.82 -0.40 -10.62
C PHE A 31 -19.03 0.00 -11.48
N GLU A 32 -18.84 0.34 -12.75
CA GLU A 32 -19.94 0.64 -13.69
C GLU A 32 -20.93 -0.53 -13.79
N LYS A 33 -20.44 -1.77 -13.89
CA LYS A 33 -21.30 -2.96 -13.88
C LYS A 33 -22.03 -3.12 -12.55
N CYS A 34 -21.36 -2.90 -11.43
CA CYS A 34 -21.98 -2.93 -10.10
C CYS A 34 -23.10 -1.91 -9.99
N LEU A 35 -22.83 -0.67 -10.42
CA LEU A 35 -23.78 0.44 -10.37
C LEU A 35 -25.08 0.16 -11.12
N TYR A 36 -25.00 -0.49 -12.29
CA TYR A 36 -26.18 -0.84 -13.08
C TYR A 36 -26.94 -2.07 -12.59
N ASN A 37 -26.32 -2.91 -11.77
CA ASN A 37 -26.96 -4.11 -11.20
C ASN A 37 -27.38 -3.94 -9.74
N SER A 38 -26.95 -2.85 -9.10
CA SER A 38 -27.28 -2.55 -7.70
C SER A 38 -28.67 -1.92 -7.59
N ILE A 39 -29.42 -2.36 -6.59
CA ILE A 39 -30.70 -1.78 -6.20
C ILE A 39 -30.48 -0.77 -5.06
N GLU A 40 -29.42 -0.92 -4.24
CA GLU A 40 -29.24 -0.19 -2.97
C GLU A 40 -28.31 1.03 -3.07
N ILE A 41 -27.46 1.15 -4.11
CA ILE A 41 -26.53 2.31 -4.23
C ILE A 41 -27.31 3.63 -4.24
N ASN A 42 -28.46 3.68 -4.90
CA ASN A 42 -29.31 4.87 -4.91
C ASN A 42 -29.76 5.29 -3.50
N ASP A 43 -30.08 4.32 -2.65
CA ASP A 43 -30.50 4.58 -1.28
C ASP A 43 -29.33 5.06 -0.41
N ILE A 44 -28.10 4.61 -0.71
CA ILE A 44 -26.87 4.98 0.03
C ILE A 44 -26.44 6.42 -0.27
N ILE A 45 -26.33 6.80 -1.56
CA ILE A 45 -25.81 8.13 -1.95
C ILE A 45 -26.90 9.14 -2.29
N GLY A 46 -28.14 8.69 -2.37
CA GLY A 46 -29.30 9.49 -2.75
C GLY A 46 -29.43 9.70 -4.26
N ASN A 47 -30.67 9.98 -4.67
CA ASN A 47 -31.08 10.09 -6.08
C ASN A 47 -30.23 11.05 -6.92
N GLU A 48 -29.84 12.21 -6.37
CA GLU A 48 -29.05 13.18 -7.12
C GLU A 48 -27.65 12.65 -7.49
N LEU A 49 -26.93 12.09 -6.50
CA LEU A 49 -25.60 11.52 -6.73
C LEU A 49 -25.68 10.23 -7.55
N TYR A 50 -26.73 9.43 -7.36
CA TYR A 50 -26.97 8.23 -8.16
C TYR A 50 -27.20 8.56 -9.64
N LEU A 51 -28.07 9.52 -9.95
CA LEU A 51 -28.30 9.99 -11.32
C LEU A 51 -27.01 10.51 -11.97
N LYS A 52 -26.18 11.22 -11.20
CA LYS A 52 -24.86 11.66 -11.66
C LYS A 52 -23.93 10.50 -11.95
N ALA A 53 -23.89 9.49 -11.07
CA ALA A 53 -23.07 8.30 -11.23
C ALA A 53 -23.47 7.52 -12.50
N ILE A 54 -24.77 7.23 -12.71
CA ILE A 54 -25.22 6.46 -13.89
C ILE A 54 -25.04 7.23 -15.21
N SER A 55 -24.98 8.56 -15.15
CA SER A 55 -24.77 9.44 -16.31
C SER A 55 -23.28 9.70 -16.62
N THR A 56 -22.37 9.24 -15.76
CA THR A 56 -20.92 9.47 -15.92
C THR A 56 -20.34 8.56 -17.00
N ASN A 57 -19.48 9.09 -17.87
CA ASN A 57 -18.76 8.27 -18.84
C ASN A 57 -17.53 7.61 -18.18
N PHE A 58 -17.66 6.34 -17.77
CA PHE A 58 -16.59 5.60 -17.07
C PHE A 58 -15.33 5.34 -17.91
N LYS A 59 -15.36 5.65 -19.20
CA LYS A 59 -14.17 5.61 -20.09
C LYS A 59 -13.34 6.90 -20.01
N GLN A 60 -13.92 8.01 -19.53
CA GLN A 60 -13.24 9.30 -19.43
C GLN A 60 -12.68 9.49 -18.03
N LYS A 61 -11.35 9.45 -17.89
CA LYS A 61 -10.65 9.53 -16.59
C LYS A 61 -11.07 10.75 -15.78
N ASN A 62 -11.12 11.93 -16.41
CA ASN A 62 -11.44 13.18 -15.70
C ASN A 62 -12.88 13.20 -15.16
N GLU A 63 -13.84 12.62 -15.88
CA GLU A 63 -15.22 12.52 -15.41
C GLU A 63 -15.33 11.59 -14.20
N VAL A 64 -14.61 10.46 -14.24
CA VAL A 64 -14.58 9.49 -13.14
C VAL A 64 -13.93 10.09 -11.90
N GLU A 65 -12.80 10.78 -12.03
CA GLU A 65 -12.16 11.41 -10.87
C GLU A 65 -13.06 12.50 -10.26
N ASN A 66 -13.72 13.31 -11.10
CA ASN A 66 -14.70 14.29 -10.61
C ASN A 66 -15.89 13.64 -9.88
N LEU A 67 -16.40 12.51 -10.39
CA LEU A 67 -17.42 11.73 -9.69
C LEU A 67 -16.92 11.23 -8.33
N LYS A 68 -15.72 10.64 -8.30
CA LYS A 68 -15.10 10.15 -7.06
C LYS A 68 -14.92 11.25 -6.03
N ASP A 69 -14.47 12.44 -6.43
CA ASP A 69 -14.26 13.55 -5.50
C ASP A 69 -15.57 14.00 -4.84
N ILE A 70 -16.64 14.12 -5.63
CA ILE A 70 -17.97 14.49 -5.11
C ILE A 70 -18.50 13.42 -4.14
N ILE A 71 -18.40 12.15 -4.51
CA ILE A 71 -18.84 11.05 -3.64
C ILE A 71 -17.95 10.97 -2.39
N ARG A 72 -16.64 11.20 -2.50
CA ARG A 72 -15.72 11.27 -1.35
C ARG A 72 -16.11 12.39 -0.40
N GLU A 73 -16.42 13.58 -0.87
CA GLU A 73 -16.89 14.69 -0.03
C GLU A 73 -18.17 14.35 0.74
N PHE A 74 -19.07 13.59 0.11
CA PHE A 74 -20.24 13.05 0.78
C PHE A 74 -19.84 12.08 1.91
N PHE A 75 -18.97 11.10 1.62
CA PHE A 75 -18.56 10.10 2.61
C PHE A 75 -17.65 10.66 3.71
N LEU A 76 -16.84 11.69 3.47
CA LEU A 76 -15.98 12.30 4.49
C LEU A 76 -16.78 12.92 5.65
N LYS A 77 -18.09 13.15 5.48
CA LYS A 77 -18.97 13.61 6.55
C LYS A 77 -19.38 12.52 7.52
N ILE A 78 -19.23 11.25 7.13
CA ILE A 78 -19.76 10.08 7.86
C ILE A 78 -18.70 9.00 8.12
N LEU A 79 -17.70 8.88 7.25
CA LEU A 79 -16.58 7.96 7.34
C LEU A 79 -15.31 8.71 7.70
N CYS A 80 -14.39 8.00 8.34
CA CYS A 80 -13.05 8.53 8.52
C CYS A 80 -12.32 8.61 7.18
N SER A 81 -11.50 9.64 6.97
CA SER A 81 -10.62 9.74 5.80
C SER A 81 -9.73 8.51 5.62
N CYS A 82 -9.30 7.89 6.74
CA CYS A 82 -8.60 6.62 6.77
C CYS A 82 -9.31 5.57 5.91
N GLN A 83 -10.65 5.56 5.85
CA GLN A 83 -11.49 4.57 5.18
C GLN A 83 -11.69 4.87 3.69
N LEU A 84 -11.17 5.97 3.16
CA LEU A 84 -11.25 6.32 1.74
C LEU A 84 -9.90 6.24 1.04
N GLU A 85 -8.82 6.02 1.79
CA GLU A 85 -7.49 5.74 1.23
C GLU A 85 -7.44 4.35 0.57
N PRO A 86 -6.64 4.19 -0.51
CA PRO A 86 -6.37 2.89 -1.13
C PRO A 86 -6.01 1.82 -0.10
N SER A 87 -6.42 0.56 -0.36
CA SER A 87 -6.09 -0.53 0.56
C SER A 87 -4.59 -0.83 0.60
N ARG A 88 -3.86 -0.50 -0.48
CA ARG A 88 -2.39 -0.50 -0.52
C ARG A 88 -1.86 0.82 -1.05
N LYS A 89 -0.79 1.33 -0.42
CA LYS A 89 -0.09 2.55 -0.82
C LYS A 89 1.41 2.40 -0.65
N VAL A 90 2.17 2.94 -1.58
CA VAL A 90 3.63 3.08 -1.47
C VAL A 90 3.95 4.55 -1.26
N SER A 91 4.81 4.85 -0.30
CA SER A 91 5.34 6.18 -0.06
C SER A 91 6.83 6.09 0.17
N LEU A 92 7.58 7.12 -0.26
CA LEU A 92 8.94 7.30 0.23
C LEU A 92 8.91 7.57 1.74
N MET A 93 9.97 7.16 2.43
CA MET A 93 10.18 7.44 3.84
C MET A 93 10.41 8.94 4.08
N GLY A 94 10.27 9.34 5.34
CA GLY A 94 10.17 10.75 5.75
C GLY A 94 8.75 11.33 5.76
N ARG A 95 7.75 10.62 5.24
CA ARG A 95 6.33 11.01 5.33
C ARG A 95 5.42 9.86 5.79
N LYS A 96 5.62 9.41 7.03
CA LYS A 96 4.62 8.54 7.68
C LYS A 96 3.28 9.29 7.73
N PRO A 97 2.13 8.67 7.38
CA PRO A 97 0.84 9.32 7.52
C PRO A 97 0.57 9.73 8.97
N ALA A 98 0.33 11.03 9.21
CA ALA A 98 0.15 11.58 10.56
C ALA A 98 -1.06 11.00 11.30
N TYR A 99 -2.04 10.47 10.57
CA TYR A 99 -3.24 9.85 11.14
C TYR A 99 -3.01 8.42 11.64
N LEU A 100 -1.82 7.83 11.44
CA LEU A 100 -1.46 6.49 11.88
C LEU A 100 -0.52 6.51 13.08
N GLU A 101 -0.96 5.89 14.17
CA GLU A 101 -0.17 5.58 15.36
C GLU A 101 0.40 4.16 15.24
N GLN A 102 1.68 4.01 15.57
CA GLN A 102 2.33 2.70 15.59
C GLN A 102 1.93 1.97 16.87
N VAL A 103 1.39 0.78 16.73
CA VAL A 103 0.98 -0.06 17.87
C VAL A 103 1.92 -1.25 18.07
N GLU A 104 2.65 -1.66 17.03
CA GLU A 104 3.63 -2.74 17.12
C GLU A 104 4.82 -2.47 16.20
N ARG A 105 6.04 -2.62 16.73
CA ARG A 105 7.27 -2.37 15.98
C ARG A 105 7.79 -3.60 15.25
N CYS A 106 7.52 -4.82 15.69
CA CYS A 106 8.01 -6.01 15.01
C CYS A 106 6.92 -7.07 14.98
N VAL A 107 6.32 -7.28 13.81
CA VAL A 107 5.27 -8.27 13.62
C VAL A 107 5.93 -9.60 13.28
N ASN A 108 5.62 -10.64 14.06
CA ASN A 108 6.15 -12.00 13.85
C ASN A 108 7.68 -12.04 13.77
N GLY A 109 8.37 -11.21 14.56
CA GLY A 109 9.83 -11.15 14.59
C GLY A 109 10.49 -10.44 13.40
N LYS A 110 9.71 -9.92 12.44
CA LYS A 110 10.22 -9.18 11.28
C LYS A 110 10.44 -7.74 11.65
N PHE A 111 11.70 -7.29 11.60
CA PHE A 111 12.06 -5.92 11.98
C PHE A 111 11.50 -4.88 11.00
N TRP A 112 11.24 -5.28 9.75
CA TRP A 112 10.69 -4.42 8.70
C TRP A 112 9.16 -4.35 8.72
N LEU A 113 8.47 -5.11 9.58
CA LEU A 113 7.02 -5.21 9.56
C LEU A 113 6.41 -4.66 10.85
N HIS A 114 5.52 -3.69 10.71
CA HIS A 114 4.95 -2.92 11.81
C HIS A 114 3.42 -2.93 11.74
N ARG A 115 2.74 -2.89 12.89
CA ARG A 115 1.30 -2.61 12.95
C ARG A 115 1.05 -1.17 13.34
N PHE A 116 0.07 -0.60 12.67
CA PHE A 116 -0.45 0.73 12.89
C PHE A 116 -1.95 0.68 13.12
N ARG A 117 -2.45 1.73 13.77
CA ARG A 117 -3.87 1.98 13.95
C ARG A 117 -4.15 3.43 13.56
N CYS A 118 -5.29 3.67 12.93
CA CYS A 118 -5.72 5.05 12.71
C CYS A 118 -6.21 5.70 14.00
N ASN A 119 -5.76 6.91 14.27
CA ASN A 119 -6.05 7.67 15.48
C ASN A 119 -7.53 8.08 15.60
N SER A 120 -8.27 8.07 14.50
CA SER A 120 -9.67 8.50 14.45
C SER A 120 -10.64 7.31 14.40
N CYS A 121 -10.52 6.44 13.39
CA CYS A 121 -11.43 5.31 13.17
C CYS A 121 -11.01 4.04 13.94
N GLY A 122 -9.73 3.92 14.30
CA GLY A 122 -9.16 2.72 14.87
C GLY A 122 -8.96 1.55 13.91
N ASP A 123 -9.20 1.75 12.60
CA ASP A 123 -8.84 0.76 11.58
C ASP A 123 -7.36 0.41 11.69
N LYS A 124 -7.09 -0.88 11.50
CA LYS A 124 -5.74 -1.43 11.60
C LYS A 124 -5.07 -1.46 10.24
N TRP A 125 -3.78 -1.21 10.27
CA TRP A 125 -2.92 -1.13 9.10
C TRP A 125 -1.64 -1.89 9.37
N LEU A 126 -1.18 -2.58 8.35
CA LEU A 126 0.13 -3.20 8.31
C LEU A 126 1.04 -2.31 7.47
N MET A 127 2.26 -2.10 7.94
CA MET A 127 3.22 -1.25 7.24
C MET A 127 4.57 -1.95 7.19
N ALA A 128 5.07 -2.19 5.98
CA ALA A 128 6.43 -2.65 5.77
C ALA A 128 7.36 -1.46 5.51
N ALA A 129 8.44 -1.39 6.27
CA ALA A 129 9.52 -0.43 6.13
C ALA A 129 10.69 -1.10 5.41
N GLU A 130 10.99 -0.63 4.20
CA GLU A 130 12.27 -0.95 3.58
C GLU A 130 13.17 0.27 3.77
N GLU A 131 13.86 0.31 4.91
CA GLU A 131 14.68 1.44 5.36
C GLU A 131 16.14 1.35 4.91
N ILE A 132 16.54 0.25 4.27
CA ILE A 132 17.95 -0.01 3.97
C ILE A 132 18.30 0.49 2.57
N ILE A 133 17.50 0.13 1.55
CA ILE A 133 17.92 0.28 0.15
C ILE A 133 17.00 1.27 -0.60
N TYR A 134 15.70 1.09 -0.51
CA TYR A 134 14.67 1.84 -1.22
C TYR A 134 14.12 3.03 -0.42
N ASP A 135 14.29 3.06 0.91
CA ASP A 135 13.77 4.09 1.81
C ASP A 135 12.25 4.29 1.59
N THR A 136 11.49 3.20 1.74
CA THR A 136 10.05 3.15 1.42
C THR A 136 9.18 2.62 2.55
N TRP A 137 7.96 3.15 2.60
CA TRP A 137 6.83 2.59 3.33
C TRP A 137 5.85 1.95 2.35
N ILE A 138 5.56 0.67 2.53
CA ILE A 138 4.41 0.01 1.92
C ILE A 138 3.36 -0.16 2.99
N ILE A 139 2.21 0.47 2.78
CA ILE A 139 1.12 0.56 3.73
C ILE A 139 -0.03 -0.27 3.17
N GLU A 140 -0.55 -1.19 3.96
CA GLU A 140 -1.66 -2.05 3.59
C GLU A 140 -2.68 -2.10 4.72
N ARG A 141 -3.98 -2.12 4.40
CA ARG A 141 -4.99 -2.37 5.41
C ARG A 141 -4.77 -3.76 6.00
N GLU A 142 -4.80 -3.86 7.32
CA GLU A 142 -4.57 -5.16 7.95
C GLU A 142 -5.75 -6.09 7.65
N SER A 143 -5.41 -7.30 7.19
CA SER A 143 -6.34 -8.40 6.98
C SER A 143 -6.00 -9.56 7.92
N GLU A 144 -6.78 -10.65 7.92
CA GLU A 144 -6.46 -11.84 8.72
C GLU A 144 -5.13 -12.49 8.30
N LEU A 145 -4.74 -12.32 7.04
CA LEU A 145 -3.50 -12.86 6.48
C LEU A 145 -2.50 -11.72 6.23
N ILE A 146 -1.22 -11.99 6.53
CA ILE A 146 -0.13 -11.10 6.12
C ILE A 146 0.02 -11.26 4.60
N PRO A 147 -0.01 -10.16 3.82
CA PRO A 147 0.22 -10.19 2.38
C PRO A 147 1.54 -10.86 2.03
N ASP A 148 1.55 -11.62 0.91
CA ASP A 148 2.74 -12.34 0.45
C ASP A 148 3.97 -11.43 0.32
N ILE A 149 3.77 -10.18 -0.11
CA ILE A 149 4.82 -9.17 -0.25
C ILE A 149 5.54 -8.80 1.06
N PHE A 150 5.03 -9.22 2.22
CA PHE A 150 5.62 -8.98 3.54
C PHE A 150 6.06 -10.29 4.24
N LEU A 151 5.98 -11.44 3.56
CA LEU A 151 6.35 -12.73 4.14
C LEU A 151 7.86 -12.86 4.32
N THR A 152 8.64 -12.33 3.39
CA THR A 152 10.10 -12.34 3.43
C THR A 152 10.65 -10.94 3.14
N TYR A 153 11.87 -10.66 3.58
CA TYR A 153 12.55 -9.41 3.22
C TYR A 153 12.84 -9.39 1.72
N GLN A 154 13.10 -10.55 1.12
CA GLN A 154 13.21 -10.71 -0.32
C GLN A 154 11.95 -10.25 -1.07
N ASP A 155 10.75 -10.71 -0.65
CA ASP A 155 9.48 -10.32 -1.28
C ASP A 155 9.24 -8.80 -1.21
N LEU A 156 9.59 -8.20 -0.07
CA LEU A 156 9.52 -6.76 0.14
C LEU A 156 10.41 -5.99 -0.85
N MET A 157 11.66 -6.41 -0.98
CA MET A 157 12.63 -5.79 -1.89
C MET A 157 12.23 -5.94 -3.36
N GLU A 158 11.73 -7.12 -3.74
CA GLU A 158 11.23 -7.37 -5.09
C GLU A 158 10.00 -6.52 -5.42
N PHE A 159 9.08 -6.39 -4.47
CA PHE A 159 7.95 -5.51 -4.64
C PHE A 159 8.41 -4.07 -4.83
N ASN A 160 9.30 -3.55 -3.98
CA ASN A 160 9.82 -2.19 -4.11
C ASN A 160 10.49 -1.93 -5.46
N LYS A 161 11.29 -2.88 -5.95
CA LYS A 161 11.84 -2.80 -7.31
C LYS A 161 10.74 -2.69 -8.38
N SER A 162 9.67 -3.47 -8.25
CA SER A 162 8.56 -3.48 -9.21
C SER A 162 7.78 -2.15 -9.27
N THR A 163 7.86 -1.33 -8.22
CA THR A 163 7.22 0.01 -8.19
C THR A 163 7.89 1.03 -9.12
N GLY A 164 9.07 0.71 -9.66
CA GLY A 164 9.85 1.59 -10.52
C GLY A 164 10.68 2.63 -9.75
N ILE A 165 10.71 2.57 -8.42
CA ILE A 165 11.64 3.37 -7.60
C ILE A 165 13.07 2.98 -7.97
N GLN A 166 13.87 3.99 -8.33
CA GLN A 166 15.27 3.82 -8.69
C GLN A 166 16.15 4.33 -7.56
N ILE A 167 17.13 3.52 -7.19
CA ILE A 167 18.15 3.89 -6.21
C ILE A 167 19.39 4.32 -6.96
N ARG A 168 19.98 5.43 -6.53
CA ARG A 168 21.20 5.97 -7.12
C ARG A 168 22.24 6.11 -6.02
N TYR A 169 23.24 5.25 -6.07
CA TYR A 169 24.43 5.38 -5.26
C TYR A 169 25.40 6.34 -5.95
N GLU A 170 25.94 7.29 -5.20
CA GLU A 170 27.08 8.10 -5.68
C GLU A 170 28.31 7.21 -5.88
N ASN A 171 28.56 6.31 -4.92
CA ASN A 171 29.53 5.25 -5.03
C ASN A 171 29.05 4.00 -4.27
N PRO A 172 28.66 2.92 -4.97
CA PRO A 172 28.13 1.73 -4.32
C PRO A 172 29.20 0.92 -3.57
N TYR A 173 30.50 1.12 -3.81
CA TYR A 173 31.58 0.38 -3.13
C TYR A 173 31.91 0.89 -1.73
N ILE A 174 31.29 2.00 -1.31
CA ILE A 174 31.47 2.58 0.03
C ILE A 174 30.16 2.66 0.82
N SER A 175 29.06 2.14 0.26
CA SER A 175 27.75 2.10 0.91
C SER A 175 27.76 1.07 2.05
N MET A 176 27.15 1.43 3.18
CA MET A 176 26.94 0.50 4.31
C MET A 176 25.62 -0.26 4.18
N GLU A 177 24.69 0.27 3.39
CA GLU A 177 23.36 -0.26 3.15
C GLU A 177 23.42 -1.56 2.34
N ILE A 178 24.23 -1.58 1.27
CA ILE A 178 24.37 -2.75 0.38
C ILE A 178 24.82 -4.01 1.13
N PRO A 179 25.94 -4.01 1.88
CA PRO A 179 26.35 -5.22 2.58
C PRO A 179 25.32 -5.63 3.64
N SER A 180 24.60 -4.68 4.27
CA SER A 180 23.57 -4.97 5.27
C SER A 180 22.40 -5.73 4.63
N ALA A 181 21.92 -5.26 3.48
CA ALA A 181 20.88 -5.94 2.72
C ALA A 181 21.31 -7.32 2.24
N ILE A 182 22.56 -7.48 1.77
CA ILE A 182 23.13 -8.79 1.38
C ILE A 182 23.09 -9.76 2.55
N GLN A 183 23.51 -9.32 3.74
CA GLN A 183 23.52 -10.17 4.92
C GLN A 183 22.11 -10.66 5.27
N ILE A 184 21.12 -9.75 5.35
CA ILE A 184 19.73 -10.11 5.68
C ILE A 184 19.17 -11.10 4.65
N LEU A 185 19.39 -10.84 3.35
CA LEU A 185 18.91 -11.73 2.29
C LEU A 185 19.59 -13.11 2.35
N LYS A 186 20.87 -13.20 2.69
CA LYS A 186 21.58 -14.49 2.85
C LYS A 186 21.22 -15.23 4.13
N GLU A 187 20.85 -14.52 5.19
CA GLU A 187 20.32 -15.13 6.43
C GLU A 187 18.94 -15.77 6.17
N GLU A 188 18.12 -15.12 5.34
CA GLU A 188 16.80 -15.60 4.93
C GLU A 188 16.87 -16.75 3.91
N ASP A 189 17.71 -16.62 2.87
CA ASP A 189 18.00 -17.66 1.88
C ASP A 189 19.50 -17.81 1.63
N LYS A 190 20.10 -18.86 2.21
CA LYS A 190 21.53 -19.17 2.05
C LYS A 190 21.92 -19.57 0.62
N SER A 191 20.96 -19.91 -0.22
CA SER A 191 21.18 -20.35 -1.60
C SER A 191 21.07 -19.22 -2.63
N ILE A 192 20.74 -18.00 -2.19
CA ILE A 192 20.58 -16.86 -3.08
C ILE A 192 21.88 -16.54 -3.84
N SER A 193 21.80 -16.55 -5.18
CA SER A 193 22.93 -16.24 -6.06
C SER A 193 23.30 -14.75 -6.03
N ASN A 194 24.56 -14.43 -6.36
CA ASN A 194 25.02 -13.05 -6.46
C ASN A 194 24.32 -12.29 -7.61
N GLU A 195 23.98 -12.96 -8.71
CA GLU A 195 23.15 -12.42 -9.78
C GLU A 195 21.76 -12.01 -9.26
N ARG A 196 21.16 -12.84 -8.40
CA ARG A 196 19.86 -12.53 -7.81
C ARG A 196 19.96 -11.36 -6.84
N LEU A 197 20.98 -11.31 -5.99
CA LEU A 197 21.24 -10.18 -5.09
C LEU A 197 21.43 -8.88 -5.87
N SER A 198 22.26 -8.90 -6.92
CA SER A 198 22.49 -7.76 -7.82
C SER A 198 21.17 -7.26 -8.42
N ASN A 199 20.33 -8.18 -8.89
CA ASN A 199 19.03 -7.83 -9.42
C ASN A 199 18.10 -7.24 -8.35
N ILE A 200 18.00 -7.80 -7.15
CA ILE A 200 17.07 -7.32 -6.11
C ILE A 200 17.50 -5.94 -5.56
N ILE A 201 18.80 -5.78 -5.27
CA ILE A 201 19.37 -4.55 -4.69
C ILE A 201 19.46 -3.44 -5.74
N GLY A 202 19.59 -3.79 -7.03
CA GLY A 202 19.67 -2.82 -8.11
C GLY A 202 21.07 -2.22 -8.29
N VAL A 203 22.11 -3.03 -8.07
CA VAL A 203 23.53 -2.68 -8.27
C VAL A 203 24.22 -3.71 -9.15
N ASP A 204 25.34 -3.34 -9.78
CA ASP A 204 26.11 -4.26 -10.62
C ASP A 204 26.63 -5.46 -9.83
N ILE A 205 26.77 -6.60 -10.51
CA ILE A 205 27.22 -7.84 -9.88
C ILE A 205 28.62 -7.73 -9.28
N ASP A 206 29.49 -6.90 -9.86
CA ASP A 206 30.84 -6.65 -9.34
C ASP A 206 30.81 -5.99 -7.95
N VAL A 207 29.81 -5.15 -7.67
CA VAL A 207 29.58 -4.57 -6.34
C VAL A 207 29.17 -5.67 -5.36
N ILE A 208 28.27 -6.57 -5.76
CA ILE A 208 27.86 -7.69 -4.92
C ILE A 208 29.05 -8.60 -4.60
N ASN A 209 29.82 -8.99 -5.62
CA ASN A 209 31.01 -9.82 -5.47
C ASN A 209 32.02 -9.16 -4.52
N HIS A 210 32.23 -7.84 -4.65
CA HIS A 210 33.09 -7.09 -3.75
C HIS A 210 32.69 -7.27 -2.26
N TYR A 211 31.41 -7.21 -1.94
CA TYR A 211 30.94 -7.37 -0.56
C TYR A 211 30.88 -8.83 -0.09
N THR A 212 30.63 -9.79 -0.98
CA THR A 212 30.55 -11.21 -0.62
C THR A 212 31.92 -11.86 -0.44
N ASP A 213 32.89 -11.48 -1.27
CA ASP A 213 34.20 -12.15 -1.31
C ASP A 213 35.13 -11.64 -0.21
N ASN A 214 34.95 -10.39 0.22
CA ASN A 214 35.78 -9.76 1.24
C ASN A 214 35.35 -10.06 2.68
N ASN A 215 34.29 -10.85 2.91
CA ASN A 215 33.72 -11.15 4.25
C ASN A 215 33.65 -9.88 5.13
N ILE A 216 33.09 -8.80 4.58
CA ILE A 216 32.98 -7.54 5.31
C ILE A 216 31.97 -7.75 6.43
N ASP A 217 32.48 -7.88 7.66
CA ASP A 217 31.68 -8.02 8.87
C ASP A 217 31.27 -6.61 9.31
N ILE A 218 30.02 -6.26 9.03
CA ILE A 218 29.49 -4.88 9.13
C ILE A 218 29.20 -4.49 10.60
N PHE A 219 29.27 -5.46 11.51
CA PHE A 219 28.91 -5.30 12.93
C PHE A 219 30.10 -5.40 13.90
N LYS A 220 31.34 -5.24 13.42
CA LYS A 220 32.54 -5.06 14.26
C LYS A 220 33.01 -3.61 14.25
#